data_AF-A0A5P2CNP4-F1
#
_entry.id   AF-A0A5P2CNP4-F1
#
_cell.length_a   1.000
_cell.length_b   1.000
_cell.length_c   1.000
_cell.angle_alpha   90.00
_cell.angle_beta   90.00
_cell.angle_gamma   90.00
#
_symmetry.space_group_name_H-M   'P 1'
#
loop_
_entity.id
_entity.type
_entity.pdbx_description
1 polymer ?
#
loop_
_entity_poly.entity_id
_entity_poly.type
_entity_poly.pdbx_seq_one_letter_code
_entity_poly.pdbx_strand_id
1 'polypeptide(L)'
;MIKDPSASGTGPSGLSPYELLAPAGVTPWTSHKDMQDVSFELLARHLMTPVTQQAWDELRSVRRRLLVDLMLYDVDLAAELPAAVEDIDRALAAEPEPDAPQDGTAVPAAGLVDLIRFDV
;
A
#
# COMPACT_ATOMS: atom_id res chain seq x y z
N MET A 1 -4.14 -13.17 -6.20
CA MET A 1 -4.24 -12.99 -4.74
C MET A 1 -5.59 -13.48 -4.26
N ILE A 2 -5.60 -14.45 -3.33
CA ILE A 2 -6.81 -14.97 -2.70
C ILE A 2 -6.79 -14.45 -1.26
N LYS A 3 -7.89 -13.85 -0.79
CA LYS A 3 -8.01 -13.39 0.61
C LYS A 3 -7.91 -14.61 1.52
N ASP A 4 -7.06 -14.55 2.54
CA ASP A 4 -6.94 -15.66 3.50
C ASP A 4 -8.28 -15.79 4.26
N PRO A 5 -8.93 -16.97 4.24
CA PRO A 5 -10.16 -17.21 5.00
C PRO A 5 -10.00 -17.02 6.52
N SER A 6 -8.78 -17.05 7.04
CA SER A 6 -8.43 -16.84 8.45
C SER A 6 -8.16 -15.37 8.79
N ALA A 7 -7.92 -14.52 7.78
CA ALA A 7 -7.69 -13.09 7.98
C ALA A 7 -9.00 -12.38 8.33
N SER A 8 -9.32 -12.39 9.63
CA SER A 8 -10.37 -11.54 10.19
C SER A 8 -9.88 -10.10 10.22
N GLY A 9 -10.74 -9.14 9.85
CA GLY A 9 -10.36 -7.74 9.65
C GLY A 9 -9.63 -7.15 10.86
N THR A 10 -8.47 -6.53 10.62
CA THR A 10 -7.50 -6.06 11.63
C THR A 10 -7.93 -4.79 12.39
N GLY A 11 -9.18 -4.37 12.25
CA GLY A 11 -9.71 -3.12 12.81
C GLY A 11 -10.85 -3.31 13.83
N PRO A 12 -11.23 -2.25 14.56
CA PRO A 12 -12.28 -2.28 15.58
C PRO A 12 -13.68 -2.63 15.03
N SER A 13 -13.88 -2.53 13.72
CA SER A 13 -15.10 -2.91 13.01
C SER A 13 -15.13 -4.38 12.57
N GLY A 14 -14.03 -5.13 12.73
CA GLY A 14 -13.87 -6.49 12.18
C GLY A 14 -13.81 -6.56 10.65
N LEU A 15 -13.86 -5.41 9.97
CA LEU A 15 -13.72 -5.27 8.52
C LEU A 15 -12.30 -4.84 8.17
N SER A 16 -11.82 -5.30 7.03
CA SER A 16 -10.55 -4.84 6.46
C SER A 16 -10.64 -3.38 5.99
N PRO A 17 -9.51 -2.67 5.88
CA PRO A 17 -9.48 -1.31 5.33
C PRO A 17 -10.10 -1.22 3.93
N TYR A 18 -9.91 -2.23 3.08
CA TYR A 18 -10.53 -2.29 1.75
C TYR A 18 -12.05 -2.40 1.80
N GLU A 19 -12.59 -3.22 2.70
CA GLU A 19 -14.05 -3.37 2.87
C GLU A 19 -14.70 -2.09 3.41
N LEU A 20 -14.01 -1.39 4.31
CA LEU A 20 -14.46 -0.11 4.86
C LEU A 20 -14.52 1.00 3.79
N LEU A 21 -13.60 0.97 2.83
CA LEU A 21 -13.51 1.97 1.76
C LEU A 21 -14.17 1.54 0.44
N ALA A 22 -14.69 0.31 0.34
CA ALA A 22 -15.40 -0.19 -0.83
C ALA A 22 -16.56 0.73 -1.31
N PRO A 23 -17.34 1.39 -0.43
CA PRO A 23 -18.35 2.35 -0.87
C PRO A 23 -17.80 3.58 -1.59
N ALA A 24 -16.52 3.92 -1.39
CA ALA A 24 -15.80 4.95 -2.14
C ALA A 24 -15.14 4.41 -3.43
N GLY A 25 -15.37 3.14 -3.78
CA GLY A 25 -14.80 2.49 -4.97
C GLY A 25 -13.38 1.97 -4.78
N VAL A 26 -12.88 1.94 -3.54
CA VAL A 26 -11.55 1.43 -3.25
C VAL A 26 -11.53 -0.10 -3.36
N THR A 27 -10.51 -0.62 -4.04
CA THR A 27 -10.23 -2.05 -4.16
C THR A 27 -8.74 -2.30 -3.94
N PRO A 28 -8.30 -3.55 -3.75
CA PRO A 28 -6.87 -3.89 -3.69
C PRO A 28 -6.08 -3.43 -4.92
N TRP A 29 -6.75 -3.27 -6.07
CA TRP A 29 -6.16 -2.82 -7.33
C TRP A 29 -6.12 -1.31 -7.51
N THR A 30 -6.72 -0.53 -6.61
CA THR A 30 -6.66 0.94 -6.66
C THR A 30 -5.22 1.39 -6.62
N SER A 31 -4.77 2.20 -7.59
CA SER A 31 -3.38 2.63 -7.64
C SER A 31 -3.00 3.43 -6.39
N HIS A 32 -1.70 3.49 -6.07
CA HIS A 32 -1.26 4.31 -4.93
C HIS A 32 -1.58 5.79 -5.13
N LYS A 33 -1.47 6.28 -6.37
CA LYS A 33 -1.83 7.64 -6.73
C LYS A 33 -3.31 7.92 -6.46
N ASP A 34 -4.20 7.08 -6.97
CA ASP A 34 -5.65 7.26 -6.79
C ASP A 34 -6.06 7.14 -5.33
N MET A 35 -5.35 6.32 -4.53
CA MET A 35 -5.59 6.18 -3.09
C MET A 35 -5.38 7.50 -2.32
N GLN A 36 -4.49 8.39 -2.78
CA GLN A 36 -4.31 9.70 -2.14
C GLN A 36 -5.58 10.55 -2.25
N ASP A 37 -6.26 10.45 -3.39
CA ASP A 37 -7.44 11.26 -3.71
C ASP A 37 -8.75 10.69 -3.14
N VAL A 38 -8.74 9.46 -2.61
CA VAL A 38 -9.91 8.82 -1.98
C VAL A 38 -10.52 9.66 -0.85
N SER A 39 -9.70 10.44 -0.14
CA SER A 39 -10.20 11.35 0.91
C SER A 39 -11.22 12.36 0.39
N PHE A 40 -11.07 12.84 -0.85
CA PHE A 40 -12.02 13.75 -1.48
C PHE A 40 -13.34 13.04 -1.79
N GLU A 41 -13.29 11.80 -2.27
CA GLU A 41 -14.50 11.02 -2.55
C GLU A 41 -15.27 10.71 -1.26
N LEU A 42 -14.55 10.38 -0.18
CA LEU A 42 -15.14 10.18 1.14
C LEU A 42 -15.84 11.44 1.64
N LEU A 43 -15.26 12.62 1.45
CA LEU A 43 -15.89 13.89 1.82
C LEU A 43 -17.11 14.19 0.95
N ALA A 44 -16.98 14.05 -0.38
CA ALA A 44 -18.04 14.34 -1.35
C ALA A 44 -19.29 13.48 -1.14
N ARG A 45 -19.10 12.22 -0.73
CA ARG A 45 -20.19 11.28 -0.44
C ARG A 45 -20.65 11.27 1.02
N HIS A 46 -20.12 12.15 1.87
CA HIS A 46 -20.38 12.17 3.31
C HIS A 46 -20.06 10.84 4.02
N LEU A 47 -19.02 10.14 3.55
CA LEU A 47 -18.50 8.87 4.09
C LEU A 47 -17.26 9.06 4.98
N MET A 48 -16.80 10.29 5.19
CA MET A 48 -15.65 10.58 6.06
C MET A 48 -16.06 10.48 7.55
N THR A 49 -15.78 9.32 8.13
CA THR A 49 -15.96 9.01 9.56
C THR A 49 -14.59 8.72 10.17
N PRO A 50 -14.43 8.72 11.51
CA PRO A 50 -13.15 8.36 12.12
C PRO A 50 -12.63 6.97 11.68
N VAL A 51 -13.55 6.01 11.49
CA VAL A 51 -13.20 4.64 11.07
C VAL A 51 -12.72 4.60 9.62
N THR A 52 -13.42 5.27 8.69
CA THR A 52 -13.01 5.32 7.27
C THR A 52 -11.79 6.20 7.06
N GLN A 53 -11.60 7.25 7.88
CA GLN A 53 -10.38 8.05 7.89
C GLN A 53 -9.17 7.20 8.31
N GLN A 54 -9.30 6.39 9.37
CA GLN A 54 -8.23 5.48 9.79
C GLN A 54 -7.92 4.44 8.70
N ALA A 55 -8.94 3.84 8.09
CA ALA A 55 -8.74 2.91 6.98
C ALA A 55 -8.01 3.56 5.79
N TRP A 56 -8.34 4.82 5.47
CA TRP A 56 -7.63 5.58 4.46
C TRP A 56 -6.18 5.88 4.87
N ASP A 57 -5.92 6.24 6.12
CA ASP A 57 -4.56 6.45 6.66
C ASP A 57 -3.69 5.18 6.60
N GLU A 58 -4.29 4.00 6.75
CA GLU A 58 -3.59 2.72 6.58
C GLU A 58 -3.26 2.43 5.11
N LEU A 59 -4.16 2.74 4.17
CA LEU A 59 -3.98 2.40 2.76
C LEU A 59 -3.23 3.46 1.94
N ARG A 60 -3.23 4.74 2.36
CA ARG A 60 -2.54 5.83 1.64
C ARG A 60 -1.02 5.85 1.84
N SER A 61 -0.47 5.02 2.72
CA SER A 61 0.97 4.84 2.89
C SER A 61 1.39 3.52 2.25
N VAL A 62 2.36 3.55 1.33
CA VAL A 62 2.84 2.33 0.65
C VAL A 62 3.23 1.26 1.67
N ARG A 63 4.02 1.64 2.69
CA ARG A 63 4.48 0.70 3.74
C ARG A 63 3.33 0.06 4.50
N ARG A 64 2.37 0.86 4.96
CA ARG A 64 1.23 0.35 5.75
C ARG A 64 0.30 -0.49 4.89
N ARG A 65 0.06 -0.08 3.65
CA ARG A 65 -0.72 -0.83 2.67
C ARG A 65 -0.12 -2.20 2.38
N LEU A 66 1.20 -2.28 2.15
CA LEU A 66 1.89 -3.57 1.98
C LEU A 66 1.74 -4.48 3.20
N LEU A 67 1.81 -3.91 4.41
CA LEU A 67 1.56 -4.68 5.64
C LEU A 67 0.11 -5.19 5.70
N VAL A 68 -0.86 -4.35 5.35
CA VAL A 68 -2.28 -4.74 5.26
C VAL A 68 -2.46 -5.87 4.24
N ASP A 69 -1.84 -5.75 3.07
CA ASP A 69 -1.91 -6.76 2.00
C ASP A 69 -1.32 -8.10 2.47
N LEU A 70 -0.15 -8.09 3.12
CA LEU A 70 0.49 -9.29 3.68
C LEU A 70 -0.35 -9.96 4.77
N MET A 71 -1.13 -9.19 5.54
CA MET A 71 -1.98 -9.71 6.59
C MET A 71 -3.33 -10.23 6.07
N LEU A 72 -3.80 -9.73 4.92
CA LEU A 72 -5.10 -10.07 4.35
C LEU A 72 -5.04 -11.18 3.30
N TYR A 73 -3.93 -11.30 2.59
CA TYR A 73 -3.79 -12.20 1.47
C TYR A 73 -2.68 -13.21 1.76
N ASP A 74 -3.00 -14.49 1.53
CA ASP A 74 -2.00 -15.54 1.52
C ASP A 74 -1.17 -15.40 0.25
N VAL A 75 0.07 -14.94 0.40
CA VAL A 75 1.02 -14.72 -0.68
C VAL A 75 2.25 -15.59 -0.42
N ASP A 76 2.51 -16.53 -1.32
CA ASP A 76 3.77 -17.27 -1.34
C ASP A 76 4.88 -16.34 -1.86
N LEU A 77 5.50 -15.61 -0.93
CA LEU A 77 6.56 -14.66 -1.25
C LEU A 77 7.75 -15.34 -1.93
N ALA A 78 8.05 -16.60 -1.61
CA ALA A 78 9.18 -17.29 -2.22
C ALA A 78 8.92 -17.57 -3.71
N ALA A 79 7.67 -17.85 -4.07
CA ALA A 79 7.25 -18.04 -5.46
C ALA A 79 7.11 -16.72 -6.23
N GLU A 80 6.58 -15.66 -5.60
CA GLU A 80 6.18 -14.43 -6.27
C GLU A 80 7.30 -13.37 -6.37
N LEU A 81 8.21 -13.29 -5.38
CA LEU A 81 9.25 -12.27 -5.34
C LEU A 81 10.18 -12.25 -6.56
N PRO A 82 10.67 -13.39 -7.10
CA PRO A 82 11.59 -13.37 -8.25
C PRO A 82 10.99 -12.67 -9.47
N ALA A 83 9.73 -12.99 -9.80
CA ALA A 83 9.04 -12.39 -10.93
C ALA A 83 8.77 -10.89 -10.69
N ALA A 84 8.37 -10.52 -9.48
CA ALA A 84 8.14 -9.12 -9.12
C ALA A 84 9.42 -8.27 -9.22
N VAL A 85 10.58 -8.81 -8.82
CA VAL A 85 11.88 -8.13 -8.96
C VAL A 85 12.22 -7.90 -10.42
N GLU A 86 12.08 -8.92 -11.28
CA GLU A 86 12.36 -8.78 -12.71
C GLU A 86 11.45 -7.75 -13.39
N ASP A 87 10.17 -7.70 -13.02
CA ASP A 87 9.22 -6.74 -13.56
C ASP A 87 9.54 -5.30 -13.11
N ILE A 88 9.93 -5.11 -11.84
CA ILE A 88 10.39 -3.82 -11.32
C ILE A 88 11.68 -3.38 -12.03
N ASP A 89 12.66 -4.27 -12.16
CA ASP A 89 13.92 -3.98 -12.84
C ASP A 89 13.69 -3.58 -14.30
N ARG A 90 12.78 -4.28 -14.99
CA ARG A 90 12.36 -3.94 -16.36
C ARG A 90 11.70 -2.57 -16.43
N ALA A 91 10.81 -2.26 -15.47
CA ALA A 91 10.13 -0.98 -15.41
C ALA A 91 11.11 0.17 -15.15
N LEU A 92 12.04 0.00 -14.20
CA LEU A 92 13.08 0.98 -13.89
C LEU A 92 14.04 1.21 -15.07
N ALA A 93 14.41 0.15 -15.79
CA ALA A 93 15.24 0.27 -16.99
C ALA A 93 14.51 0.95 -18.17
N ALA A 94 13.17 0.96 -18.16
CA ALA A 94 12.35 1.61 -19.17
C ALA A 94 12.05 3.09 -18.84
N GLU A 95 12.33 3.56 -17.62
CA GLU A 95 12.24 4.97 -17.29
C GLU A 95 13.40 5.73 -17.99
N PRO A 96 13.11 6.81 -18.74
CA PRO A 96 14.17 7.63 -19.32
C PRO A 96 15.03 8.22 -18.20
N GLU A 97 16.36 8.23 -18.38
CA GLU A 97 17.28 8.88 -17.45
C GLU A 97 16.78 10.30 -17.14
N PRO A 98 16.65 10.69 -15.86
CA PRO A 98 16.28 12.06 -15.53
C PRO A 98 17.36 13.01 -16.07
N ASP A 99 16.95 14.01 -16.85
CA ASP A 99 17.80 15.09 -17.32
C ASP A 99 18.41 15.85 -16.12
N ALA A 100 19.60 15.44 -15.68
CA ALA A 100 20.54 16.16 -14.79
C ALA A 100 19.99 16.58 -13.39
N PRO A 101 20.87 16.98 -12.45
CA PRO A 101 20.62 16.76 -11.02
C PRO A 101 19.61 17.76 -10.44
N GLN A 102 18.53 17.23 -9.85
CA GLN A 102 17.83 17.96 -8.79
C GLN A 102 18.67 17.83 -7.52
N ASP A 103 19.28 18.94 -7.12
CA ASP A 103 19.96 19.07 -5.83
C ASP A 103 19.09 18.50 -4.70
N GLY A 104 19.67 17.56 -3.96
CA GLY A 104 19.27 17.25 -2.59
C GLY A 104 18.12 16.26 -2.40
N THR A 105 18.41 14.96 -2.51
CA THR A 105 18.26 13.99 -1.40
C THR A 105 18.63 12.60 -1.91
N ALA A 106 19.94 12.33 -1.96
CA ALA A 106 20.40 10.95 -2.01
C ALA A 106 19.88 10.27 -0.75
N VAL A 107 18.89 9.38 -0.88
CA VAL A 107 18.52 8.46 0.19
C VAL A 107 19.68 7.47 0.30
N PRO A 108 20.51 7.51 1.36
CA PRO A 108 21.59 6.55 1.49
C PRO A 108 20.96 5.15 1.62
N ALA A 109 21.44 4.19 0.84
CA ALA A 109 21.01 2.78 0.88
C ALA A 109 21.07 2.16 2.29
N ALA A 110 21.85 2.75 3.20
CA ALA A 110 21.88 2.42 4.62
C ALA A 110 20.54 2.64 5.36
N GLY A 111 19.66 3.54 4.89
CA GLY A 111 18.37 3.82 5.51
C GLY A 111 17.23 2.87 5.11
N LEU A 112 17.43 2.07 4.05
CA LEU A 112 16.43 1.09 3.60
C LEU A 112 16.40 -0.15 4.50
N VAL A 113 17.55 -0.51 5.07
CA VAL A 113 17.69 -1.67 5.98
C VAL A 113 17.27 -1.33 7.41
N ASP A 114 17.43 -0.07 7.85
CA ASP A 114 17.00 0.41 9.17
C ASP A 114 15.45 0.52 9.30
N LEU A 115 14.72 0.36 8.20
CA LEU A 115 13.25 0.38 8.18
C LEU A 115 12.62 -0.96 8.64
N ILE A 116 13.43 -2.02 8.75
CA ILE A 116 13.03 -3.34 9.23
C ILE A 116 13.70 -3.57 10.59
N ARG A 117 13.23 -2.86 11.62
CA ARG A 117 13.51 -3.21 13.00
C ARG A 117 12.25 -3.81 13.63
N PHE A 118 12.25 -5.12 13.82
CA PHE A 118 11.29 -5.81 14.68
C PHE A 118 11.83 -5.69 16.11
N ASP A 119 11.47 -4.63 16.83
CA ASP A 119 11.62 -4.66 18.29
C ASP A 119 10.49 -5.52 18.87
N VAL A 120 10.88 -6.58 19.57
CA VAL A 120 10.04 -7.50 20.35
C VAL A 120 9.79 -6.88 21.73
#